data_AF-A0A8S3JI66-F1
#
_entry.id   AF-A0A8S3JI66-F1
#
_cell.length_a   1.000
_cell.length_b   1.000
_cell.length_c   1.000
_cell.angle_alpha   90.00
_cell.angle_beta   90.00
_cell.angle_gamma   90.00
#
_symmetry.space_group_name_H-M   'P 1'
#
loop_
_entity.id
_entity.type
_entity.pdbx_description
1 polymer ?
#
loop_
_entity_poly.entity_id
_entity_poly.type
_entity_poly.pdbx_seq_one_letter_code
_entity_poly.pdbx_strand_id
1 'polypeptide(L)'
;MSSRVAQAIIFLKGIKIRPDPLPFRNDKRRDFCSRYDGYGDFCSDTNVDKNLAPIGLLNKTLEDNPIYSTPILVIAGISYNSLRMCLETLLMQPGIRVENVIVTVDEKFSEPLALIDLFGFRGEKTSSSSTYM
;
A
#
# COMPACT_ATOMS: atom_id res chain seq x y z
N MET A 1 -33.07 61.38 0.01
CA MET A 1 -32.61 60.33 -0.93
C MET A 1 -31.29 59.77 -0.44
N SER A 2 -31.30 58.65 0.28
CA SER A 2 -30.07 57.87 0.52
C SER A 2 -30.49 56.41 0.74
N SER A 3 -30.38 55.61 -0.31
CA SER A 3 -30.63 54.17 -0.26
C SER A 3 -29.27 53.47 -0.10
N ARG A 4 -29.08 52.78 1.03
CA ARG A 4 -27.90 51.92 1.26
C ARG A 4 -28.21 50.53 0.74
N VAL A 5 -27.49 50.11 -0.31
CA VAL A 5 -27.51 48.74 -0.80
C VAL A 5 -26.64 47.90 0.13
N ALA A 6 -27.25 46.97 0.86
CA ALA A 6 -26.54 45.99 1.67
C ALA A 6 -26.05 44.84 0.78
N GLN A 7 -24.73 44.66 0.70
CA GLN A 7 -24.13 43.58 -0.08
C GLN A 7 -23.97 42.34 0.78
N ALA A 8 -24.78 41.31 0.51
CA ALA A 8 -24.71 40.03 1.20
C ALA A 8 -23.57 39.18 0.64
N ILE A 9 -22.54 38.95 1.45
CA ILE A 9 -21.45 38.00 1.15
C ILE A 9 -21.94 36.60 1.57
N ILE A 10 -22.16 35.74 0.59
CA ILE A 10 -22.55 34.34 0.81
C ILE A 10 -21.29 33.52 1.10
N PHE A 11 -21.14 33.03 2.33
CA PHE A 11 -20.15 32.01 2.66
C PHE A 11 -20.65 30.64 2.20
N LEU A 12 -20.14 30.16 1.06
CA LEU A 12 -20.38 28.78 0.63
C LEU A 12 -19.53 27.85 1.51
N LYS A 13 -20.17 27.26 2.52
CA LYS A 13 -19.58 26.18 3.30
C LYS A 13 -19.55 24.94 2.41
N GLY A 14 -18.36 24.59 1.91
CA GLY A 14 -18.17 23.40 1.08
C GLY A 14 -18.73 22.15 1.78
N ILE A 15 -19.58 21.40 1.08
CA ILE A 15 -20.09 20.12 1.56
C ILE A 15 -19.01 19.08 1.29
N LYS A 16 -18.65 18.30 2.31
CA LYS A 16 -17.79 17.14 2.12
C LYS A 16 -18.61 16.07 1.41
N ILE A 17 -18.54 16.05 0.08
CA ILE A 17 -19.21 15.06 -0.75
C ILE A 17 -18.56 13.71 -0.39
N ARG A 18 -19.36 12.76 0.09
CA ARG A 18 -18.95 11.35 0.07
C ARG A 18 -19.28 10.85 -1.32
N PRO A 19 -18.29 10.66 -2.22
CA PRO A 19 -18.57 10.04 -3.50
C PRO A 19 -19.24 8.69 -3.25
N ASP A 20 -20.15 8.30 -4.16
CA ASP A 20 -20.78 6.98 -4.11
C ASP A 20 -19.71 5.91 -3.89
N PRO A 21 -19.97 4.88 -3.06
CA PRO A 21 -18.98 3.85 -2.82
C PRO A 21 -18.52 3.28 -4.16
N LEU A 22 -17.23 3.41 -4.44
CA LEU A 22 -16.64 2.88 -5.65
C LEU A 22 -16.93 1.37 -5.71
N PRO A 23 -17.22 0.81 -6.89
CA PRO A 23 -17.59 -0.60 -7.05
C PRO A 23 -16.51 -1.57 -6.54
N PHE A 24 -15.30 -1.07 -6.31
CA PHE A 24 -14.19 -1.80 -5.72
C PHE A 24 -13.67 -1.00 -4.52
N ARG A 25 -13.83 -1.54 -3.31
CA ARG A 25 -13.38 -0.94 -2.05
C ARG A 25 -12.34 -1.85 -1.39
N ASN A 26 -11.18 -1.31 -1.05
CA ASN A 26 -10.09 -2.07 -0.44
C ASN A 26 -10.05 -1.81 1.08
N ASP A 27 -10.89 -2.53 1.83
CA ASP A 27 -11.01 -2.34 3.28
C ASP A 27 -9.71 -2.61 4.04
N LYS A 28 -8.90 -3.57 3.59
CA LYS A 28 -7.59 -3.86 4.19
C LYS A 28 -6.64 -2.67 4.07
N ARG A 29 -6.55 -2.07 2.88
CA ARG A 29 -5.69 -0.90 2.65
C ARG A 29 -6.21 0.33 3.39
N ARG A 30 -7.53 0.52 3.45
CA ARG A 30 -8.14 1.61 4.23
C ARG A 30 -7.87 1.48 5.72
N ASP A 31 -8.01 0.28 6.28
CA ASP A 31 -7.68 0.00 7.68
C ASP A 31 -6.18 0.26 7.95
N PHE A 32 -5.30 -0.23 7.08
CA PHE A 32 -3.87 0.05 7.15
C PHE A 32 -3.56 1.56 7.15
N CYS A 33 -4.08 2.29 6.15
CA CYS A 33 -3.88 3.73 6.01
C CYS A 33 -4.54 4.57 7.12
N SER A 34 -5.47 3.99 7.89
CA SER A 34 -6.04 4.65 9.07
C SER A 34 -5.19 4.49 10.32
N ARG A 35 -4.30 3.50 10.34
CA ARG A 35 -3.42 3.17 11.47
C ARG A 35 -2.02 3.75 11.32
N TYR A 36 -1.53 3.87 10.09
CA TYR A 36 -0.16 4.26 9.80
C TYR A 36 -0.09 5.40 8.78
N ASP A 37 0.68 6.44 9.13
CA ASP A 37 0.91 7.63 8.30
C ASP A 37 2.19 7.50 7.46
N GLY A 38 2.49 8.50 6.62
CA GLY A 38 3.77 8.58 5.90
C GLY A 38 3.83 7.82 4.56
N TYR A 39 2.73 7.20 4.14
CA TYR A 39 2.64 6.46 2.86
C TYR A 39 2.20 7.32 1.66
N GLY A 40 1.91 8.61 1.88
CA GLY A 40 1.67 9.61 0.83
C GLY A 40 0.62 9.17 -0.18
N ASP A 41 0.98 9.18 -1.47
CA ASP A 41 0.06 8.84 -2.56
C ASP A 41 -0.46 7.40 -2.48
N PHE A 42 0.22 6.48 -1.77
CA PHE A 42 -0.32 5.14 -1.55
C PHE A 42 -1.59 5.15 -0.68
N CYS A 43 -1.77 6.14 0.19
CA CYS A 43 -2.97 6.27 1.03
C CYS A 43 -3.90 7.40 0.57
N SER A 44 -3.71 7.96 -0.63
CA SER A 44 -4.58 9.00 -1.16
C SER A 44 -5.97 8.46 -1.49
N ASP A 45 -7.00 9.32 -1.43
CA ASP A 45 -8.39 8.93 -1.76
C ASP A 45 -8.51 8.32 -3.16
N THR A 46 -7.64 8.72 -4.10
CA THR A 46 -7.58 8.21 -5.47
C THR A 46 -6.99 6.79 -5.57
N ASN A 47 -6.11 6.41 -4.63
CA ASN A 47 -5.33 5.19 -4.72
C ASN A 47 -5.66 4.15 -3.65
N VAL A 48 -6.29 4.56 -2.54
CA VAL A 48 -6.55 3.68 -1.39
C VAL A 48 -7.40 2.46 -1.75
N ASP A 49 -8.21 2.55 -2.81
CA ASP A 49 -9.02 1.43 -3.31
C ASP A 49 -8.38 0.67 -4.48
N LYS A 50 -7.16 1.02 -4.94
CA LYS A 50 -6.50 0.24 -6.00
C LYS A 50 -6.24 -1.20 -5.53
N ASN A 51 -6.50 -2.15 -6.44
CA ASN A 51 -6.31 -3.57 -6.19
C ASN A 51 -4.82 -3.89 -5.96
N LEU A 52 -4.53 -4.68 -4.93
CA LEU A 52 -3.22 -5.23 -4.64
C LEU A 52 -3.24 -6.72 -4.99
N ALA A 53 -3.17 -7.02 -6.28
CA ALA A 53 -3.12 -8.40 -6.78
C ALA A 53 -1.94 -8.58 -7.73
N PRO A 54 -1.30 -9.77 -7.72
CA PRO A 54 -0.19 -10.08 -8.62
C PRO A 54 -0.64 -10.09 -10.07
N ILE A 55 0.25 -9.69 -10.97
CA ILE A 55 -0.01 -9.71 -12.41
C ILE A 55 0.28 -11.13 -12.95
N GLY A 56 -0.72 -11.72 -13.61
CA GLY A 56 -0.58 -13.03 -14.24
C GLY A 56 0.45 -13.04 -15.37
N LEU A 57 1.04 -14.21 -15.61
CA LEU A 57 2.00 -14.39 -16.70
C LEU A 57 1.27 -14.37 -18.05
N LEU A 58 1.64 -13.43 -18.93
CA LEU A 58 1.00 -13.31 -20.25
C LEU A 58 1.44 -14.43 -21.20
N ASN A 59 2.72 -14.80 -21.16
CA ASN A 59 3.26 -15.84 -22.02
C ASN A 59 3.27 -17.20 -21.30
N LYS A 60 2.29 -18.03 -21.64
CA LYS A 60 2.14 -19.37 -21.04
C LYS A 60 3.31 -20.32 -21.33
N THR A 61 4.10 -20.08 -22.37
CA THR A 61 5.27 -20.93 -22.67
C THR A 61 6.38 -20.82 -21.62
N LEU A 62 6.32 -19.80 -20.76
CA LEU A 62 7.28 -19.56 -19.70
C LEU A 62 6.82 -20.11 -18.35
N GLU A 63 5.60 -20.65 -18.22
CA GLU A 63 5.03 -21.11 -16.94
C GLU A 63 5.91 -22.15 -16.22
N ASP A 64 6.58 -23.03 -16.99
CA ASP A 64 7.46 -24.08 -16.47
C ASP A 64 8.91 -23.61 -16.22
N ASN A 65 9.21 -22.32 -16.45
CA ASN A 65 10.54 -21.80 -16.17
C ASN A 65 10.81 -21.81 -14.66
N PRO A 66 11.93 -22.39 -14.20
CA PRO A 66 12.25 -22.49 -12.78
C PRO A 66 12.29 -21.13 -12.08
N ILE A 67 12.51 -20.03 -12.80
CA ILE A 67 12.54 -18.67 -12.23
C ILE A 67 11.25 -18.31 -11.49
N TYR A 68 10.09 -18.82 -11.91
CA TYR A 68 8.81 -18.56 -11.25
C TYR A 68 8.60 -19.39 -9.97
N SER A 69 9.43 -20.42 -9.78
CA SER A 69 9.48 -21.25 -8.55
C SER A 69 10.61 -20.86 -7.60
N THR A 70 11.53 -19.99 -8.03
CA THR A 70 12.67 -19.55 -7.22
C THR A 70 12.20 -18.65 -6.07
N PRO A 71 12.61 -18.93 -4.81
CA PRO A 71 12.25 -18.09 -3.68
C PRO A 71 12.95 -16.72 -3.75
N ILE A 72 12.23 -15.69 -3.32
CA ILE A 72 12.75 -14.31 -3.23
C ILE A 72 12.78 -13.92 -1.75
N LEU A 73 13.96 -13.55 -1.27
CA LEU A 73 14.16 -13.01 0.07
C LEU A 73 14.32 -11.49 -0.01
N VAL A 74 13.41 -10.76 0.63
CA VAL A 74 13.46 -9.31 0.79
C VAL A 74 13.88 -8.98 2.21
N ILE A 75 14.98 -8.25 2.37
CA ILE A 75 15.45 -7.80 3.68
C ILE A 75 15.04 -6.35 3.88
N ALA A 76 14.09 -6.11 4.78
CA ALA A 76 13.59 -4.77 5.05
C ALA A 76 14.63 -3.94 5.81
N GLY A 77 14.83 -2.70 5.36
CA GLY A 77 15.56 -1.68 6.10
C GLY A 77 14.64 -0.86 7.00
N ILE A 78 15.14 0.29 7.47
CA ILE A 78 14.42 1.21 8.36
C ILE A 78 13.34 2.02 7.62
N SER A 79 13.50 2.23 6.31
CA SER A 79 12.55 3.02 5.51
C SER A 79 11.33 2.19 5.08
N TYR A 80 10.21 2.39 5.76
CA TYR A 80 8.96 1.67 5.47
C TYR A 80 8.35 2.06 4.12
N ASN A 81 8.53 3.31 3.67
CA ASN A 81 8.08 3.71 2.34
C ASN A 81 8.91 3.06 1.22
N SER A 82 10.22 2.85 1.45
CA SER A 82 11.05 2.09 0.52
C SER A 82 10.63 0.63 0.45
N LEU A 83 10.30 0.02 1.60
CA LEU A 83 9.73 -1.32 1.64
C LEU A 83 8.40 -1.36 0.85
N ARG A 84 7.48 -0.43 1.11
CA ARG A 84 6.20 -0.33 0.39
C ARG A 84 6.40 -0.21 -1.12
N MET A 85 7.34 0.62 -1.59
CA MET A 85 7.69 0.73 -3.02
C MET A 85 8.18 -0.61 -3.58
N CYS A 86 9.07 -1.29 -2.86
CA CYS A 86 9.60 -2.58 -3.28
C CYS A 86 8.51 -3.66 -3.37
N LEU A 87 7.62 -3.74 -2.38
CA LEU A 87 6.52 -4.71 -2.39
C LEU A 87 5.52 -4.43 -3.53
N GLU A 88 5.22 -3.15 -3.79
CA GLU A 88 4.35 -2.77 -4.90
C GLU A 88 4.97 -3.13 -6.27
N THR A 89 6.25 -2.84 -6.48
CA THR A 89 6.92 -3.18 -7.74
C THR A 89 7.13 -4.68 -7.92
N LEU A 90 7.35 -5.43 -6.83
CA LEU A 90 7.40 -6.89 -6.85
C LEU A 90 6.06 -7.51 -7.25
N LEU A 91 4.96 -7.00 -6.71
CA LEU A 91 3.62 -7.49 -7.04
C LEU A 91 3.27 -7.24 -8.51
N MET A 92 3.81 -6.18 -9.11
CA MET A 92 3.63 -5.86 -10.53
C MET A 92 4.48 -6.73 -11.48
N GLN A 93 5.36 -7.60 -10.98
CA GLN A 93 6.15 -8.47 -11.86
C GLN A 93 5.27 -9.59 -12.45
N PRO A 94 5.23 -9.77 -13.78
CA PRO A 94 4.43 -10.82 -14.40
C PRO A 94 4.87 -12.21 -13.96
N GLY A 95 3.92 -13.02 -13.49
CA GLY A 95 4.18 -14.40 -13.05
C GLY A 95 4.76 -14.51 -11.64
N ILE A 96 4.82 -13.42 -10.87
CA ILE A 96 5.20 -13.46 -9.46
C ILE A 96 4.26 -14.39 -8.67
N ARG A 97 4.85 -15.24 -7.83
CA ARG A 97 4.14 -16.12 -6.90
C ARG A 97 4.35 -15.58 -5.49
N VAL A 98 3.29 -15.00 -4.90
CA VAL A 98 3.36 -14.33 -3.59
C VAL A 98 3.81 -15.28 -2.48
N GLU A 99 3.49 -16.56 -2.61
CA GLU A 99 3.90 -17.65 -1.72
C GLU A 99 5.42 -17.90 -1.68
N ASN A 100 6.14 -17.47 -2.71
CA ASN A 100 7.60 -17.62 -2.83
C ASN A 100 8.37 -16.38 -2.36
N VAL A 101 7.67 -15.32 -1.96
CA VAL A 101 8.30 -14.08 -1.47
C VAL A 101 8.27 -14.06 0.05
N ILE A 102 9.46 -14.01 0.65
CA ILE A 102 9.67 -13.94 2.10
C ILE A 102 10.28 -12.58 2.41
N VAL A 103 9.66 -11.84 3.32
CA VAL A 103 10.11 -10.52 3.73
C VAL A 103 10.53 -10.57 5.19
N THR A 104 11.81 -10.34 5.45
CA THR A 104 12.33 -10.31 6.82
C THR A 104 12.29 -8.91 7.38
N VAL A 105 11.79 -8.78 8.61
CA VAL A 105 11.69 -7.51 9.34
C VAL A 105 12.21 -7.66 10.76
N ASP A 106 12.72 -6.56 11.30
CA ASP A 106 13.14 -6.50 12.70
C ASP A 106 11.92 -6.68 13.63
N GLU A 107 12.03 -7.59 14.60
CA GLU A 107 10.95 -7.94 15.54
C GLU A 107 10.40 -6.76 16.34
N LYS A 108 11.16 -5.66 16.49
CA LYS A 108 10.77 -4.47 17.23
C LYS A 108 9.64 -3.67 16.56
N PHE A 109 9.42 -3.85 15.26
CA PHE A 109 8.48 -3.02 14.49
C PHE A 109 7.31 -3.83 13.94
N SER A 110 6.08 -3.48 14.36
CA SER A 110 4.86 -4.14 13.91
C SER A 110 4.30 -3.59 12.59
N GLU A 111 4.61 -2.33 12.27
CA GLU A 111 4.11 -1.64 11.06
C GLU A 111 4.59 -2.32 9.75
N PRO A 112 5.87 -2.70 9.59
CA PRO A 112 6.32 -3.46 8.42
C PRO A 112 5.58 -4.78 8.23
N LEU A 113 5.23 -5.50 9.31
CA LEU A 113 4.47 -6.75 9.22
C LEU A 113 3.05 -6.52 8.71
N ALA A 114 2.38 -5.47 9.20
CA ALA A 114 1.06 -5.11 8.71
C ALA A 114 1.09 -4.71 7.23
N LEU A 115 2.16 -4.03 6.80
CA LEU A 115 2.37 -3.69 5.40
C LEU A 115 2.59 -4.95 4.55
N ILE A 116 3.41 -5.89 5.01
CA ILE A 116 3.67 -7.16 4.29
C ILE A 116 2.39 -7.98 4.13
N ASP A 117 1.59 -8.09 5.20
CA ASP A 117 0.30 -8.79 5.19
C ASP A 117 -0.70 -8.13 4.23
N LEU A 118 -0.70 -6.78 4.15
CA LEU A 118 -1.53 -6.05 3.20
C LEU A 118 -1.26 -6.45 1.74
N PHE A 119 0.00 -6.72 1.39
CA PHE A 119 0.40 -7.19 0.05
C PHE A 119 0.25 -8.71 -0.14
N GLY A 120 -0.07 -9.47 0.90
CA GLY A 120 -0.23 -10.92 0.85
C GLY A 120 1.08 -11.71 0.78
N PHE A 121 2.21 -11.09 1.13
CA PHE A 121 3.51 -11.76 1.20
C PHE A 121 3.74 -12.40 2.58
N ARG A 122 4.71 -13.33 2.68
CA ARG A 122 5.08 -13.93 3.97
C ARG A 122 6.06 -13.03 4.72
N GLY A 123 5.68 -12.58 5.92
CA GLY A 123 6.56 -11.82 6.82
C GLY A 123 7.23 -12.71 7.86
N GLU A 124 8.55 -12.59 8.00
CA GLU A 124 9.34 -13.30 9.00
C GLU A 124 10.06 -12.29 9.92
N LYS A 125 9.98 -12.52 11.23
CA LYS A 125 10.69 -11.68 12.21
C LYS A 125 12.12 -12.18 12.37
N THR A 126 13.08 -11.27 12.28
CA THR A 126 14.47 -11.55 12.62
C THR A 126 14.81 -10.92 13.97
N SER A 127 15.52 -11.67 14.80
CA SER A 127 16.01 -11.20 16.10
C SER A 127 16.99 -10.05 15.90
N SER A 128 16.72 -8.90 16.50
CA SER A 128 17.50 -7.68 16.29
C SER A 128 18.88 -7.79 16.94
N SER A 129 19.96 -7.73 16.15
CA SER A 129 21.32 -7.42 16.65
C SER A 129 21.67 -5.94 16.51
N SER A 130 20.80 -5.14 15.87
CA SER A 130 21.02 -3.74 15.54
C SER A 130 20.62 -2.81 16.69
N THR A 131 21.61 -2.09 17.22
CA THR A 131 21.40 -0.86 18.00
C THR A 131 21.12 0.26 17.02
N TYR A 132 19.85 0.61 16.83
CA TYR A 132 19.50 1.86 16.15
C TYR A 132 19.82 2.99 17.15
N MET A 133 20.96 3.66 16.94
CA MET A 133 21.40 4.84 17.69
C MET A 133 20.66 6.09 17.23
#